data_AF-A0A375JC01-F1
#
_entry.id   AF-A0A375JC01-F1
#
_cell.length_a   1.000
_cell.length_b   1.000
_cell.length_c   1.000
_cell.angle_alpha   90.00
_cell.angle_beta   90.00
_cell.angle_gamma   90.00
#
_symmetry.space_group_name_H-M   'P 1'
#
loop_
_entity.id
_entity.type
_entity.pdbx_description
1 polymer ?
#
loop_
_entity_poly.entity_id
_entity_poly.type
_entity_poly.pdbx_seq_one_letter_code
_entity_poly.pdbx_strand_id
1 'polypeptide(L)'
;MSVRQSPETARRRVAALELTLGRRERLERSLQAGVLAARDAHAKAVAQRGAQLARTEAEREQLRSFHAKIAHMMTGGNAFQLTDLNATMHHADFVAVRVQQMEGELAALDTLLRSKADDLAVATRAHALNRSRIDICSERIAGLRVALDSHVTDAGDEDAEEAALARLRFTSRGHGAMV
;
A
#
# COMPACT_ATOMS: atom_id res chain seq x y z
N MET A 1 34.30 14.89 15.76
CA MET A 1 35.19 15.33 14.67
C MET A 1 34.44 15.21 13.35
N SER A 2 33.96 16.31 12.80
CA SER A 2 33.22 16.30 11.53
C SER A 2 34.23 16.30 10.38
N VAL A 3 34.34 15.19 9.66
CA VAL A 3 35.12 15.11 8.42
C VAL A 3 34.44 16.05 7.42
N ARG A 4 35.01 17.25 7.20
CA ARG A 4 34.58 18.13 6.10
C ARG A 4 34.71 17.33 4.81
N GLN A 5 33.58 16.92 4.25
CA GLN A 5 33.56 16.17 2.99
C GLN A 5 33.97 17.13 1.87
N SER A 6 34.85 16.69 0.98
CA SER A 6 35.22 17.50 -0.18
C SER A 6 33.96 17.84 -1.01
N PRO A 7 33.79 19.08 -1.48
CA PRO A 7 32.61 19.49 -2.25
C PRO A 7 32.41 18.63 -3.50
N GLU A 8 33.49 18.11 -4.09
CA GLU A 8 33.39 17.18 -5.22
C GLU A 8 32.73 15.85 -4.82
N THR A 9 33.07 15.32 -3.64
CA THR A 9 32.46 14.09 -3.12
C THR A 9 30.98 14.28 -2.78
N ALA A 10 30.60 15.46 -2.28
CA ALA A 10 29.21 15.82 -2.03
C ALA A 10 28.41 15.93 -3.34
N ARG A 11 28.96 16.58 -4.38
CA ARG A 11 28.33 16.64 -5.73
C ARG A 11 28.10 15.25 -6.33
N ARG A 12 29.10 14.37 -6.27
CA ARG A 12 28.97 12.97 -6.75
C ARG A 12 27.88 12.20 -5.99
N ARG A 13 27.75 12.43 -4.68
CA ARG A 13 26.70 11.81 -3.85
C ARG A 13 25.31 12.34 -4.20
N VAL A 14 25.16 13.65 -4.44
CA VAL A 14 23.90 14.25 -4.90
C VAL A 14 23.45 13.58 -6.21
N ALA A 15 24.33 13.50 -7.21
CA ALA A 15 24.00 12.87 -8.49
C ALA A 15 23.58 11.39 -8.35
N ALA A 16 24.25 10.63 -7.49
CA ALA A 16 23.90 9.23 -7.21
C ALA A 16 22.54 9.08 -6.50
N LEU A 17 22.22 10.00 -5.59
CA LEU A 17 20.93 10.04 -4.90
C LEU A 17 19.81 10.46 -5.85
N GLU A 18 20.04 11.43 -6.73
CA GLU A 18 19.07 11.85 -7.76
C GLU A 18 18.73 10.71 -8.73
N LEU A 19 19.73 9.94 -9.16
CA LEU A 19 19.49 8.75 -9.98
C LEU A 19 18.63 7.72 -9.23
N THR A 20 18.90 7.54 -7.93
CA THR A 20 18.14 6.64 -7.07
C THR A 20 16.70 7.12 -6.88
N LEU A 21 16.52 8.42 -6.62
CA LEU A 21 15.23 9.09 -6.50
C LEU A 21 14.39 8.87 -7.76
N GLY A 22 14.95 9.16 -8.95
CA GLY A 22 14.24 8.97 -10.21
C GLY A 22 13.85 7.50 -10.47
N ARG A 23 14.66 6.53 -10.04
CA ARG A 23 14.26 5.10 -10.09
C ARG A 23 13.10 4.80 -9.15
N ARG A 24 13.10 5.38 -7.95
CA ARG A 24 12.06 5.18 -6.93
C ARG A 24 10.74 5.84 -7.32
N GLU A 25 10.77 7.01 -7.95
CA GLU A 25 9.59 7.69 -8.50
C GLU A 25 8.95 6.92 -9.66
N ARG A 26 9.76 6.27 -10.51
CA ARG A 26 9.24 5.35 -11.54
C ARG A 26 8.57 4.13 -10.92
N LEU A 27 9.19 3.56 -9.88
CA LEU A 27 8.60 2.44 -9.13
C LEU A 27 7.31 2.85 -8.41
N GLU A 28 7.23 4.08 -7.89
CA GLU A 28 6.05 4.60 -7.20
C GLU A 28 4.79 4.49 -8.06
N ARG A 29 4.88 4.87 -9.34
CA ARG A 29 3.74 4.76 -10.27
C ARG A 29 3.26 3.32 -10.43
N SER A 30 4.19 2.36 -10.50
CA SER A 30 3.86 0.93 -10.58
C SER A 30 3.26 0.41 -9.28
N LEU A 31 3.78 0.83 -8.11
CA LEU A 31 3.24 0.45 -6.81
C LEU A 31 1.85 1.04 -6.58
N GLN A 32 1.62 2.29 -6.97
CA GLN A 32 0.31 2.94 -6.88
C GLN A 32 -0.73 2.20 -7.74
N ALA A 33 -0.38 1.85 -8.97
CA ALA A 33 -1.23 1.02 -9.83
C ALA A 33 -1.50 -0.36 -9.19
N GLY A 34 -0.47 -0.97 -8.59
CA GLY A 34 -0.60 -2.24 -7.87
C GLY A 34 -1.56 -2.17 -6.67
N VAL A 35 -1.51 -1.09 -5.87
CA VAL A 35 -2.45 -0.86 -4.76
C VAL A 35 -3.88 -0.72 -5.28
N LEU A 36 -4.09 0.05 -6.35
CA LEU A 36 -5.42 0.22 -6.94
C LEU A 36 -5.98 -1.10 -7.48
N ALA A 37 -5.16 -1.88 -8.18
CA ALA A 37 -5.54 -3.20 -8.67
C ALA A 37 -5.88 -4.17 -7.52
N ALA A 38 -5.09 -4.16 -6.44
CA ALA A 38 -5.35 -4.99 -5.26
C ALA A 38 -6.64 -4.58 -4.53
N ARG A 39 -6.94 -3.28 -4.45
CA ARG A 39 -8.20 -2.75 -3.90
C ARG A 39 -9.41 -3.21 -4.71
N ASP A 40 -9.33 -3.08 -6.03
CA ASP A 40 -10.40 -3.54 -6.94
C ASP A 40 -10.62 -5.05 -6.84
N ALA A 41 -9.54 -5.84 -6.82
CA ALA A 41 -9.62 -7.28 -6.64
C ALA A 41 -10.26 -7.68 -5.30
N HIS A 42 -9.88 -7.00 -4.20
CA HIS A 42 -10.49 -7.22 -2.88
C HIS A 42 -11.98 -6.84 -2.89
N ALA A 43 -12.35 -5.69 -3.47
CA ALA A 43 -13.75 -5.26 -3.56
C ALA A 43 -14.61 -6.25 -4.37
N LYS A 44 -14.07 -6.77 -5.49
CA LYS A 44 -14.72 -7.82 -6.28
C LYS A 44 -14.92 -9.11 -5.47
N ALA A 45 -13.91 -9.53 -4.69
CA ALA A 45 -14.03 -10.70 -3.83
C ALA A 45 -15.10 -10.51 -2.73
N VAL A 46 -15.17 -9.32 -2.11
CA VAL A 46 -16.22 -8.98 -1.15
C VAL A 46 -17.60 -9.07 -1.78
N ALA A 47 -17.78 -8.49 -2.97
CA ALA A 47 -19.05 -8.51 -3.69
C ALA A 47 -19.48 -9.94 -4.07
N GLN A 48 -18.55 -10.75 -4.58
CA GLN A 48 -18.81 -12.16 -4.91
C GLN A 48 -19.22 -12.97 -3.68
N ARG A 49 -18.50 -12.81 -2.57
CA ARG A 49 -18.80 -13.47 -1.29
C ARG A 49 -20.16 -13.04 -0.74
N GLY A 50 -20.49 -11.75 -0.82
CA GLY A 50 -21.80 -11.22 -0.42
C GLY A 50 -22.95 -11.79 -1.27
N ALA A 51 -22.77 -11.84 -2.60
CA ALA A 51 -23.77 -12.40 -3.50
C ALA A 51 -24.00 -13.90 -3.27
N GLN A 52 -22.92 -14.67 -3.05
CA GLN A 52 -23.04 -16.09 -2.73
C GLN A 52 -23.74 -16.28 -1.37
N LEU A 53 -23.40 -15.47 -0.37
CA LEU A 53 -24.00 -15.59 0.97
C LEU A 53 -25.52 -15.39 0.91
N ALA A 54 -25.98 -14.37 0.19
CA ALA A 54 -27.41 -14.11 0.02
C ALA A 54 -28.14 -15.29 -0.65
N ARG A 55 -27.51 -15.93 -1.65
CA ARG A 55 -28.07 -17.13 -2.29
C ARG A 55 -28.12 -18.32 -1.32
N THR A 56 -27.05 -18.56 -0.58
CA THR A 56 -27.01 -19.65 0.42
C THR A 56 -28.02 -19.44 1.54
N GLU A 57 -28.23 -18.20 1.98
CA GLU A 57 -29.23 -17.86 3.00
C GLU A 57 -30.65 -18.12 2.53
N ALA A 58 -30.98 -17.78 1.28
CA ALA A 58 -32.28 -18.09 0.68
C ALA A 58 -32.54 -19.60 0.61
N GLU A 59 -31.54 -20.38 0.22
CA GLU A 59 -31.61 -21.85 0.15
C GLU A 59 -31.74 -22.49 1.53
N ARG A 60 -31.02 -21.97 2.53
CA ARG A 60 -31.17 -22.38 3.94
C ARG A 60 -32.56 -22.11 4.46
N GLU A 61 -33.16 -20.97 4.11
CA GLU A 61 -34.54 -20.66 4.49
C GLU A 61 -35.53 -21.61 3.82
N GLN A 62 -35.33 -21.91 2.54
CA GLN A 62 -36.15 -22.90 1.84
C GLN A 62 -36.06 -24.27 2.52
N LEU A 63 -34.87 -24.72 2.92
CA LEU A 63 -34.70 -25.97 3.67
C LEU A 63 -35.44 -25.96 5.02
N ARG A 64 -35.33 -24.86 5.78
CA ARG A 64 -36.09 -24.68 7.04
C ARG A 64 -37.59 -24.78 6.81
N SER A 65 -38.10 -24.21 5.73
CA SER A 65 -39.52 -24.27 5.38
C SER A 65 -39.98 -25.71 5.09
N PHE A 66 -39.16 -26.52 4.43
CA PHE A 66 -39.46 -27.94 4.21
C PHE A 66 -39.46 -28.73 5.52
N HIS A 67 -38.46 -28.51 6.39
CA HIS A 67 -38.43 -29.16 7.69
C HIS A 67 -39.64 -28.80 8.56
N ALA A 68 -40.05 -27.53 8.56
CA ALA A 68 -41.26 -27.09 9.25
C ALA A 68 -42.52 -27.77 8.70
N LYS A 69 -42.64 -27.88 7.37
CA LYS A 69 -43.77 -28.56 6.71
C LYS A 69 -43.81 -30.06 7.07
N ILE A 70 -42.65 -30.73 7.07
CA ILE A 70 -42.54 -32.15 7.46
C ILE A 70 -42.95 -32.32 8.93
N ALA A 71 -42.45 -31.47 9.83
CA ALA A 71 -42.82 -31.51 11.25
C ALA A 71 -44.33 -31.31 11.46
N HIS A 72 -44.96 -30.40 10.71
CA HIS A 72 -46.41 -30.17 10.77
C HIS A 72 -47.23 -31.39 10.32
N MET A 73 -46.79 -32.08 9.26
CA MET A 73 -47.41 -33.34 8.83
C MET A 73 -47.26 -34.43 9.90
N MET A 74 -46.06 -34.58 10.48
CA MET A 74 -45.76 -35.63 11.47
C MET A 74 -46.44 -35.43 12.83
N THR A 75 -46.80 -34.19 13.20
CA THR A 75 -47.43 -33.87 14.50
C THR A 75 -48.95 -33.84 14.44
N GLY A 76 -49.56 -34.29 13.34
CA GLY A 76 -51.02 -34.38 13.19
C GLY A 76 -51.71 -33.04 12.90
N GLY A 77 -50.95 -32.02 12.48
CA GLY A 77 -51.48 -30.68 12.23
C GLY A 77 -52.34 -30.55 10.96
N ASN A 78 -52.40 -31.58 10.10
CA ASN A 78 -53.28 -31.69 8.93
C ASN A 78 -53.40 -33.15 8.47
N ALA A 79 -54.50 -33.51 7.81
CA ALA A 79 -54.57 -34.74 7.02
C ALA A 79 -53.67 -34.61 5.78
N PHE A 80 -52.83 -35.62 5.50
CA PHE A 80 -51.91 -35.62 4.36
C PHE A 80 -51.85 -37.01 3.70
N GLN A 81 -51.41 -37.06 2.44
CA GLN A 81 -51.11 -38.32 1.77
C GLN A 81 -49.65 -38.70 2.01
N LEU A 82 -49.38 -39.99 2.21
CA LEU A 82 -48.01 -40.49 2.42
C LEU A 82 -47.07 -40.13 1.25
N THR A 83 -47.60 -40.07 0.03
CA THR A 83 -46.89 -39.62 -1.17
C THR A 83 -46.40 -38.18 -1.06
N ASP A 84 -47.19 -37.28 -0.50
CA ASP A 84 -46.82 -35.86 -0.32
C ASP A 84 -45.73 -35.69 0.74
N LEU A 85 -45.78 -36.51 1.80
CA LEU A 85 -44.74 -36.55 2.82
C LEU A 85 -43.40 -37.01 2.20
N ASN A 86 -43.40 -38.14 1.49
CA ASN A 86 -42.19 -38.66 0.85
C ASN A 86 -41.62 -37.69 -0.20
N ALA A 87 -42.47 -37.05 -1.01
CA ALA A 87 -42.04 -36.04 -1.96
C ALA A 87 -41.40 -34.84 -1.26
N THR A 88 -41.98 -34.37 -0.15
CA THR A 88 -41.42 -33.26 0.63
C THR A 88 -40.08 -33.63 1.27
N MET A 89 -39.94 -34.86 1.79
CA MET A 89 -38.68 -35.37 2.35
C MET A 89 -37.58 -35.45 1.28
N HIS A 90 -37.86 -36.03 0.11
CA HIS A 90 -36.89 -36.11 -0.97
C HIS A 90 -36.44 -34.73 -1.48
N HIS A 91 -37.36 -33.76 -1.54
CA HIS A 91 -36.99 -32.39 -1.87
C HIS A 91 -36.15 -31.73 -0.78
N ALA A 92 -36.44 -31.97 0.49
CA ALA A 92 -35.61 -31.48 1.59
C ALA A 92 -34.19 -32.05 1.51
N ASP A 93 -34.03 -33.35 1.25
CA ASP A 93 -32.72 -34.00 1.10
C ASP A 93 -31.93 -33.38 -0.06
N PHE A 94 -32.58 -33.17 -1.21
CA PHE A 94 -31.94 -32.52 -2.36
C PHE A 94 -31.47 -31.10 -2.04
N VAL A 95 -32.31 -30.29 -1.39
CA VAL A 95 -31.94 -28.93 -1.00
C VAL A 95 -30.84 -28.95 0.07
N ALA A 96 -30.84 -29.91 1.00
CA ALA A 96 -29.78 -30.04 2.00
C ALA A 96 -28.40 -30.28 1.36
N VAL A 97 -28.31 -31.19 0.38
CA VAL A 97 -27.06 -31.42 -0.38
C VAL A 97 -26.61 -30.14 -1.10
N ARG A 98 -27.54 -29.43 -1.74
CA ARG A 98 -27.24 -28.16 -2.42
C ARG A 98 -26.74 -27.09 -1.45
N VAL A 99 -27.37 -26.94 -0.28
CA VAL A 99 -26.92 -26.01 0.77
C VAL A 99 -25.50 -26.37 1.20
N GLN A 100 -25.21 -27.64 1.46
CA GLN A 100 -23.86 -28.08 1.84
C GLN A 100 -22.81 -27.74 0.78
N GLN A 101 -23.12 -27.94 -0.51
CA GLN A 101 -22.24 -27.54 -1.61
C GLN A 101 -21.99 -26.02 -1.59
N MET A 102 -23.05 -25.22 -1.46
CA MET A 102 -22.94 -23.75 -1.44
C MET A 102 -22.17 -23.24 -0.22
N GLU A 103 -22.24 -23.93 0.91
CA GLU A 103 -21.42 -23.65 2.10
C GLU A 103 -19.94 -23.92 1.85
N GLY A 104 -19.62 -24.99 1.10
CA GLY A 104 -18.25 -25.23 0.63
C GLY A 104 -17.74 -24.13 -0.30
N GLU A 105 -18.58 -23.66 -1.22
CA GLU A 105 -18.26 -22.53 -2.10
C GLU A 105 -18.04 -21.23 -1.30
N LEU A 106 -18.85 -20.97 -0.27
CA LEU A 106 -18.65 -19.85 0.64
C LEU A 106 -17.32 -19.93 1.39
N ALA A 107 -16.96 -21.10 1.91
CA ALA A 107 -15.68 -21.30 2.59
C ALA A 107 -14.47 -21.07 1.66
N ALA A 108 -14.59 -21.48 0.39
CA ALA A 108 -13.60 -21.18 -0.64
C ALA A 108 -13.50 -19.67 -0.92
N LEU A 109 -14.64 -18.98 -1.04
CA LEU A 109 -14.68 -17.52 -1.23
C LEU A 109 -14.14 -16.75 -0.02
N ASP A 110 -14.39 -17.21 1.20
CA ASP A 110 -13.81 -16.61 2.42
C ASP A 110 -12.29 -16.75 2.44
N THR A 111 -11.77 -17.90 1.99
CA THR A 111 -10.31 -18.11 1.84
C THR A 111 -9.72 -17.20 0.78
N LEU A 112 -10.39 -17.07 -0.37
CA LEU A 112 -9.99 -16.15 -1.44
C LEU A 112 -10.01 -14.69 -0.95
N LEU A 113 -11.05 -14.28 -0.22
CA LEU A 113 -11.17 -12.94 0.33
C LEU A 113 -10.01 -12.61 1.28
N ARG A 114 -9.64 -13.54 2.17
CA ARG A 114 -8.47 -13.39 3.06
C ARG A 114 -7.19 -13.22 2.25
N SER A 115 -6.97 -14.06 1.25
CA SER A 115 -5.82 -13.93 0.35
C SER A 115 -5.77 -12.56 -0.34
N LYS A 116 -6.92 -12.02 -0.80
CA LYS A 116 -6.96 -10.69 -1.43
C LYS A 116 -6.75 -9.55 -0.43
N ALA A 117 -7.18 -9.71 0.82
CA ALA A 117 -6.89 -8.76 1.88
C ALA A 117 -5.38 -8.73 2.20
N ASP A 118 -4.73 -9.90 2.24
CA ASP A 118 -3.28 -10.01 2.41
C ASP A 118 -2.50 -9.38 1.25
N ASP A 119 -2.90 -9.66 0.00
CA ASP A 119 -2.33 -9.04 -1.21
C ASP A 119 -2.41 -7.51 -1.12
N LEU A 120 -3.57 -6.96 -0.74
CA LEU A 120 -3.77 -5.52 -0.56
C LEU A 120 -2.90 -4.95 0.55
N ALA A 121 -2.76 -5.67 1.68
CA ALA A 121 -1.91 -5.25 2.78
C ALA A 121 -0.43 -5.22 2.38
N VAL A 122 0.03 -6.23 1.62
CA VAL A 122 1.39 -6.29 1.06
C VAL A 122 1.64 -5.11 0.11
N ALA A 123 0.73 -4.87 -0.85
CA ALA A 123 0.85 -3.77 -1.80
C ALA A 123 0.90 -2.40 -1.10
N THR A 124 0.03 -2.20 -0.10
CA THR A 124 -0.03 -0.95 0.68
C THR A 124 1.26 -0.71 1.46
N ARG A 125 1.81 -1.75 2.12
CA ARG A 125 3.10 -1.66 2.81
C ARG A 125 4.25 -1.36 1.84
N ALA A 126 4.30 -2.03 0.69
CA ALA A 126 5.33 -1.79 -0.32
C ALA A 126 5.32 -0.34 -0.83
N HIS A 127 4.12 0.20 -1.10
CA HIS A 127 3.92 1.60 -1.49
C HIS A 127 4.40 2.56 -0.38
N ALA A 128 3.96 2.38 0.86
CA ALA A 128 4.36 3.22 1.99
C ALA A 128 5.89 3.21 2.22
N LEU A 129 6.52 2.04 2.14
CA LEU A 129 7.97 1.89 2.26
C LEU A 129 8.73 2.59 1.12
N ASN A 130 8.22 2.53 -0.11
CA ASN A 130 8.84 3.24 -1.22
C ASN A 130 8.71 4.76 -1.05
N ARG A 131 7.56 5.24 -0.60
CA ARG A 131 7.33 6.65 -0.31
C ARG A 131 8.29 7.18 0.76
N SER A 132 8.41 6.48 1.89
CA SER A 132 9.36 6.85 2.94
C SER A 132 10.81 6.91 2.44
N ARG A 133 11.21 6.01 1.53
CA ARG A 133 12.55 6.03 0.92
C ARG A 133 12.74 7.22 -0.02
N ILE A 134 11.71 7.61 -0.77
CA ILE A 134 11.72 8.82 -1.61
C ILE A 134 11.96 10.04 -0.72
N ASP A 135 11.19 10.16 0.37
CA ASP A 135 11.29 11.30 1.29
C ASP A 135 12.70 11.41 1.89
N ILE A 136 13.26 10.31 2.40
CA ILE A 136 14.63 10.27 2.94
C ILE A 136 15.68 10.66 1.88
N CYS A 137 15.54 10.18 0.64
CA CYS A 137 16.46 10.54 -0.44
C CYS A 137 16.38 12.03 -0.75
N SER A 138 15.17 12.59 -0.84
CA SER A 138 14.92 14.00 -1.11
C SER A 138 15.48 14.91 -0.01
N GLU A 139 15.22 14.58 1.27
CA GLU A 139 15.79 15.29 2.42
C GLU A 139 17.32 15.28 2.40
N ARG A 140 17.91 14.13 2.10
CA ARG A 140 19.37 14.00 2.06
C ARG A 140 19.99 14.78 0.90
N ILE A 141 19.34 14.82 -0.27
CA ILE A 141 19.75 15.67 -1.39
C ILE A 141 19.70 17.15 -0.98
N ALA A 142 18.60 17.59 -0.35
CA ALA A 142 18.44 18.96 0.09
C ALA A 142 19.54 19.36 1.08
N GLY A 143 19.81 18.54 2.10
CA GLY A 143 20.87 18.79 3.07
C GLY A 143 22.27 18.87 2.45
N LEU A 144 22.57 18.00 1.47
CA LEU A 144 23.86 18.04 0.75
C LEU A 144 23.99 19.28 -0.13
N ARG A 145 22.90 19.76 -0.75
CA ARG A 145 22.91 21.00 -1.55
C ARG A 145 23.15 22.21 -0.66
N VAL A 146 22.48 22.31 0.48
CA VAL A 146 22.74 23.38 1.47
C VAL A 146 24.21 23.38 1.90
N ALA A 147 24.79 22.22 2.21
CA ALA A 147 26.19 22.13 2.58
C ALA A 147 27.15 22.54 1.44
N LEU A 148 26.81 22.22 0.19
CA LEU A 148 27.56 22.67 -0.98
C LEU A 148 27.48 24.18 -1.17
N ASP A 149 26.31 24.78 -0.97
CA ASP A 149 26.12 26.22 -1.08
C ASP A 149 26.90 26.95 0.02
N SER A 150 26.88 26.43 1.26
CA SER A 150 27.73 26.95 2.35
C SER A 150 29.22 26.89 2.02
N HIS A 151 29.69 25.83 1.39
CA HIS A 151 31.09 25.77 0.94
C HIS A 151 31.44 26.82 -0.12
N VAL A 152 30.49 27.17 -0.99
CA VAL A 152 30.70 28.23 -1.99
C VAL A 152 30.71 29.60 -1.33
N THR A 153 29.83 29.85 -0.35
CA THR A 153 29.82 31.11 0.39
C THR A 153 31.09 31.28 1.23
N ASP A 154 31.50 30.24 1.97
CA ASP A 154 32.71 30.26 2.79
C ASP A 154 33.96 30.57 1.95
N ALA A 155 34.09 29.93 0.78
CA ALA A 155 35.22 30.19 -0.13
C ALA A 155 35.19 31.63 -0.69
N GLY A 156 34.00 32.16 -0.99
CA GLY A 156 33.84 33.54 -1.45
C GLY A 156 34.19 34.58 -0.37
N ASP A 157 33.85 34.28 0.88
CA ASP A 157 34.20 35.12 2.03
C ASP A 157 35.71 35.11 2.28
N GLU A 158 36.36 33.94 2.23
CA GLU A 158 37.82 33.80 2.32
C GLU A 158 38.54 34.62 1.22
N ASP A 159 38.09 34.51 -0.05
CA ASP A 159 38.64 35.27 -1.18
C ASP A 159 38.43 36.80 -0.99
N ALA A 160 37.27 37.21 -0.46
CA ALA A 160 36.97 38.62 -0.21
C ALA A 160 37.83 39.20 0.91
N GLU A 161 38.05 38.45 2.00
CA GLU A 161 38.95 38.80 3.08
C GLU A 161 40.40 38.92 2.59
N GLU A 162 40.87 37.95 1.79
CA GLU A 162 42.23 38.01 1.22
C GLU A 162 42.40 39.23 0.30
N ALA A 163 41.41 39.53 -0.55
CA ALA A 163 41.41 40.71 -1.41
C ALA A 163 41.41 42.02 -0.60
N ALA A 164 40.66 42.09 0.49
CA ALA A 164 40.65 43.24 1.40
C ALA A 164 42.01 43.43 2.09
N LEU A 165 42.61 42.34 2.60
CA LEU A 165 43.94 42.35 3.21
C LEU A 165 45.03 42.74 2.21
N ALA A 166 44.95 42.26 0.96
CA ALA A 166 45.88 42.64 -0.09
C ALA A 166 45.83 44.16 -0.36
N ARG A 167 44.63 44.74 -0.48
CA ARG A 167 44.44 46.19 -0.65
C ARG A 167 45.01 47.00 0.54
N LEU A 168 44.82 46.52 1.78
CA LEU A 168 45.39 47.15 2.96
C LEU A 168 46.94 47.11 2.96
N ARG A 169 47.54 45.99 2.54
CA ARG A 169 49.01 45.84 2.43
C ARG A 169 49.63 46.75 1.36
N PHE A 170 48.92 46.98 0.25
CA PHE A 170 49.37 47.91 -0.79
C PHE A 170 49.29 49.37 -0.33
N THR A 171 48.23 49.76 0.37
CA THR A 171 48.08 51.13 0.91
C THR A 171 49.05 51.42 2.06
N SER A 172 49.36 50.43 2.91
CA SER A 172 50.35 50.58 3.98
C SER A 172 51.80 50.67 3.47
N ARG A 173 52.12 50.02 2.34
CA ARG A 173 53.46 50.12 1.70
C ARG A 173 53.64 51.42 0.89
N GLY A 174 52.56 52.02 0.39
CA GLY A 174 52.62 53.33 -0.27
C GLY A 174 52.90 54.50 0.68
N HIS A 175 52.62 54.36 1.98
CA HIS A 175 52.89 55.37 3.01
C HIS A 175 54.30 55.29 3.62
N GLY A 176 55.10 54.26 3.31
CA GLY A 176 56.47 54.08 3.81
C GLY A 176 57.58 54.61 2.89
N ALA A 177 57.23 55.19 1.73
CA ALA A 177 58.17 55.70 0.73
C ALA A 177 58.11 57.23 0.56
N MET A 178 57.53 57.95 1.53
CA MET A 178 57.64 59.40 1.67
C MET A 178 58.15 59.76 3.07
N VAL A 179 59.41 59.44 3.35
CA VAL A 179 60.26 60.16 4.32
C VAL A 179 61.66 60.25 3.72
#